data_AF-A0A7Y3ME79-F1
#
_entry.id   AF-A0A7Y3ME79-F1
#
_cell.length_a   1.000
_cell.length_b   1.000
_cell.length_c   1.000
_cell.angle_alpha   90.00
_cell.angle_beta   90.00
_cell.angle_gamma   90.00
#
_symmetry.space_group_name_H-M   'P 1'
#
loop_
_entity.id
_entity.type
_entity.pdbx_description
1 polymer ?
#
loop_
_entity_poly.entity_id
_entity_poly.type
_entity_poly.pdbx_seq_one_letter_code
_entity_poly.pdbx_strand_id
1 'polypeptide(L)'
;MKKHDAIVIGAGHNGITNAAFLAKAGLDVLLVEKNDYIGGATVSRNLHEDWIYSNCSYVCSLLRPEIYRTLDLAKYGLQVVPYGGTVTISQNGDYLGSYIDHDVSRREMARHSHRDADADVRYWRDIMRQCRFIRQFLLRTAPDPASFKPRDLLELLHIGRKFWGLGENVIYDTMRFYTMSISDFLDEYFENPLIKAAHAGSGIIG
;
A
#
# COMPACT_ATOMS: atom_id res chain seq x y z
N MET A 1 17.59 -9.64 36.88
CA MET A 1 16.97 -9.32 35.57
C MET A 1 17.73 -10.05 34.48
N LYS A 2 17.03 -10.72 33.55
CA LYS A 2 17.67 -11.32 32.38
C LYS A 2 18.15 -10.22 31.44
N LYS A 3 19.33 -10.37 30.86
CA LYS A 3 19.85 -9.48 29.81
C LYS A 3 19.43 -10.05 28.45
N HIS A 4 18.88 -9.20 27.59
CA HIS A 4 18.48 -9.55 26.23
C HIS A 4 19.36 -8.78 25.23
N ASP A 5 19.54 -9.34 24.03
CA ASP A 5 20.30 -8.70 22.95
C ASP A 5 19.48 -7.58 22.27
N ALA A 6 18.16 -7.77 22.20
CA ALA A 6 17.23 -6.77 21.66
C ALA A 6 15.91 -6.76 22.44
N ILE A 7 15.30 -5.57 22.53
CA ILE A 7 13.95 -5.39 23.08
C ILE A 7 13.09 -4.76 21.98
N VAL A 8 11.97 -5.41 21.65
CA VAL A 8 10.96 -4.91 20.72
C VAL A 8 9.72 -4.53 21.52
N ILE A 9 9.27 -3.29 21.37
CA ILE A 9 8.11 -2.75 22.09
C ILE A 9 6.95 -2.61 21.10
N GLY A 10 5.86 -3.33 21.36
CA GLY A 10 4.68 -3.42 20.52
C GLY A 10 4.66 -4.70 19.68
N ALA A 11 3.71 -5.58 19.97
CA ALA A 11 3.45 -6.80 19.21
C ALA A 11 2.44 -6.56 18.07
N GLY A 12 2.63 -5.49 17.31
CA GLY A 12 1.98 -5.32 16.00
C GLY A 12 2.60 -6.21 14.92
N HIS A 13 1.97 -6.33 13.75
CA HIS A 13 2.53 -7.07 12.61
C HIS A 13 4.00 -6.71 12.30
N ASN A 14 4.37 -5.42 12.35
CA ASN A 14 5.75 -4.96 12.15
C ASN A 14 6.68 -5.40 13.29
N GLY A 15 6.25 -5.24 14.55
CA GLY A 15 7.04 -5.59 15.72
C GLY A 15 7.28 -7.09 15.83
N ILE A 16 6.24 -7.91 15.63
CA ILE A 16 6.35 -9.37 15.62
C ILE A 16 7.25 -9.83 14.47
N THR A 17 7.09 -9.27 13.27
CA THR A 17 7.95 -9.62 12.13
C THR A 17 9.41 -9.30 12.43
N ASN A 18 9.70 -8.11 12.95
CA ASN A 18 11.05 -7.71 13.33
C ASN A 18 11.64 -8.63 14.41
N ALA A 19 10.89 -8.89 15.48
CA ALA A 19 11.30 -9.80 16.55
C ALA A 19 11.59 -11.21 16.03
N ALA A 20 10.75 -11.72 15.12
CA ALA A 20 10.95 -13.03 14.49
C ALA A 20 12.24 -13.10 13.67
N PHE A 21 12.57 -12.06 12.90
CA PHE A 21 13.83 -12.00 12.14
C PHE A 21 15.06 -11.86 13.03
N LEU A 22 15.00 -11.06 14.09
CA LEU A 22 16.09 -10.93 15.08
C LEU A 22 16.34 -12.27 15.80
N ALA A 23 15.27 -12.96 16.23
CA ALA A 23 15.36 -14.27 16.85
C ALA A 23 15.89 -15.33 15.86
N LYS A 24 15.44 -15.31 14.60
CA LYS A 24 15.96 -16.19 13.53
C LYS A 24 17.46 -15.96 13.27
N ALA A 25 17.96 -14.74 13.50
CA ALA A 25 19.38 -14.42 13.43
C ALA A 25 20.18 -14.86 14.67
N GLY A 26 19.54 -15.48 15.67
CA GLY A 26 20.19 -16.05 16.86
C GLY A 26 20.26 -15.11 18.06
N LEU A 27 19.57 -13.96 18.03
CA LEU A 27 19.55 -13.01 19.15
C LEU A 27 18.53 -13.41 20.22
N ASP A 28 18.83 -13.15 21.50
CA ASP A 28 17.86 -13.23 22.60
C ASP A 28 16.97 -11.97 22.59
N VAL A 29 15.75 -12.11 22.07
CA VAL A 29 14.81 -10.99 21.86
C VAL A 29 13.71 -11.02 22.90
N LEU A 30 13.50 -9.89 23.59
CA LEU A 30 12.33 -9.64 24.42
C LEU A 30 11.31 -8.81 23.61
N LEU A 31 10.17 -9.41 23.26
CA LEU A 31 9.02 -8.69 22.70
C LEU A 31 8.01 -8.41 23.81
N VAL A 32 7.63 -7.16 23.98
CA VAL A 32 6.60 -6.73 24.95
C VAL A 32 5.43 -6.05 24.25
N GLU A 33 4.24 -6.27 24.77
CA GLU A 33 3.00 -5.66 24.31
C GLU A 33 2.23 -5.14 25.52
N LYS A 34 1.62 -3.96 25.38
CA LYS A 34 0.81 -3.36 26.44
C LYS A 34 -0.54 -4.05 26.58
N ASN A 35 -1.11 -4.47 25.45
CA ASN A 35 -2.42 -5.10 25.38
C ASN A 35 -2.37 -6.58 25.79
N ASP A 36 -3.53 -7.12 26.13
CA ASP A 36 -3.77 -8.55 26.38
C ASP A 36 -3.87 -9.38 25.09
N TYR A 37 -3.74 -8.73 23.94
CA TYR A 37 -3.73 -9.34 22.61
C TYR A 37 -2.55 -8.85 21.76
N ILE A 38 -2.22 -9.63 20.74
CA ILE A 38 -1.16 -9.33 19.76
C ILE A 38 -1.75 -9.09 18.36
N GLY A 39 -0.96 -8.53 17.46
CA GLY A 39 -1.32 -8.20 16.07
C GLY A 39 -1.41 -6.69 15.80
N GLY A 40 -1.60 -5.87 16.84
CA GLY A 40 -1.71 -4.42 16.68
C GLY A 40 -2.84 -4.05 15.71
N ALA A 41 -2.54 -3.26 14.67
CA ALA A 41 -3.52 -2.86 13.64
C ALA A 41 -4.12 -4.02 12.82
N THR A 42 -3.53 -5.22 12.87
CA THR A 42 -3.94 -6.39 12.06
C THR A 42 -4.64 -7.46 12.88
N VAL A 43 -4.86 -7.24 14.18
CA VAL A 43 -5.62 -8.18 15.00
C VAL A 43 -7.07 -8.19 14.54
N SER A 44 -7.68 -9.37 14.54
CA SER A 44 -9.13 -9.51 14.43
C SER A 44 -9.69 -9.74 15.82
N ARG A 45 -10.66 -8.90 16.24
CA ARG A 45 -11.24 -8.92 17.58
C ARG A 45 -12.76 -8.93 17.47
N ASN A 46 -13.39 -9.50 18.48
CA ASN A 46 -14.83 -9.33 18.68
C ASN A 46 -15.05 -7.97 19.36
N LEU A 47 -15.29 -6.94 18.55
CA LEU A 47 -15.54 -5.57 19.03
C LEU A 47 -17.04 -5.22 18.99
N HIS A 48 -17.86 -6.02 18.30
CA HIS A 48 -19.30 -5.83 18.19
C HIS A 48 -20.01 -7.18 18.05
N GLU A 49 -21.13 -7.32 18.76
CA GLU A 49 -22.05 -8.47 18.86
C GLU A 49 -21.78 -9.61 17.86
N ASP A 50 -21.14 -10.69 18.31
CA ASP A 50 -20.85 -11.95 17.57
C ASP A 50 -20.01 -11.83 16.28
N TRP A 51 -19.42 -10.66 15.99
CA TRP A 51 -18.66 -10.44 14.76
C TRP A 51 -17.17 -10.22 15.08
N ILE A 52 -16.34 -11.06 14.49
CA ILE A 52 -14.88 -10.89 14.51
C ILE A 52 -14.50 -10.04 13.30
N TYR A 53 -13.88 -8.88 13.53
CA TYR A 53 -13.34 -8.06 12.45
C TYR A 53 -12.01 -7.41 12.85
N SER A 54 -11.23 -7.01 11.86
CA SER A 54 -10.03 -6.20 12.08
C SER A 54 -10.35 -4.73 11.92
N ASN A 55 -9.98 -3.92 12.92
CA ASN A 55 -10.33 -2.50 12.95
C ASN A 55 -9.54 -1.67 11.92
N CYS A 56 -8.32 -2.10 11.59
CA CYS A 56 -7.39 -1.30 10.77
C CYS A 56 -6.68 -2.10 9.67
N SER A 57 -7.03 -3.37 9.45
CA SER A 57 -6.43 -4.20 8.41
C SER A 57 -7.50 -4.83 7.53
N TYR A 58 -7.57 -4.39 6.28
CA TYR A 58 -8.58 -4.78 5.30
C TYR A 58 -7.97 -5.37 4.02
N VAL A 59 -6.65 -5.27 3.84
CA VAL A 59 -5.90 -5.89 2.74
C VAL A 59 -4.52 -6.36 3.20
N CYS A 60 -4.02 -7.45 2.61
CA CYS A 60 -2.69 -8.01 2.86
C CYS A 60 -1.64 -7.53 1.82
N SER A 61 -1.90 -6.42 1.13
CA SER A 61 -1.14 -5.99 -0.07
C SER A 61 0.34 -5.67 0.20
N LEU A 62 0.67 -5.16 1.39
CA LEU A 62 2.04 -4.78 1.76
C LEU A 62 2.85 -5.91 2.37
N LEU A 63 2.25 -7.08 2.64
CA LEU A 63 2.98 -8.24 3.16
C LEU A 63 3.79 -8.89 2.03
N ARG A 64 5.08 -8.59 1.99
CA ARG A 64 5.98 -9.11 0.96
C ARG A 64 6.09 -10.65 1.01
N PRO A 65 6.02 -11.35 -0.14
CA PRO A 65 6.16 -12.80 -0.21
C PRO A 65 7.40 -13.38 0.47
N GLU A 66 8.49 -12.65 0.43
CA GLU A 66 9.77 -13.03 1.04
C GLU A 66 9.66 -13.17 2.56
N ILE A 67 8.81 -12.38 3.22
CA ILE A 67 8.62 -12.44 4.67
C ILE A 67 7.98 -13.78 5.05
N TYR A 68 6.80 -14.08 4.50
CA TYR A 68 6.08 -15.29 4.90
C TYR A 68 6.73 -16.58 4.39
N ARG A 69 7.49 -16.52 3.29
CA ARG A 69 8.33 -17.65 2.84
C ARG A 69 9.52 -17.88 3.76
N THR A 70 10.22 -16.83 4.17
CA THR A 70 11.41 -16.96 5.04
C THR A 70 11.04 -17.44 6.45
N LEU A 71 9.87 -17.05 6.93
CA LEU A 71 9.32 -17.48 8.22
C LEU A 71 8.52 -18.79 8.14
N ASP A 72 8.38 -19.37 6.94
CA ASP A 72 7.60 -20.60 6.69
C ASP A 72 6.18 -20.54 7.28
N LEU A 73 5.49 -19.40 7.10
CA LEU A 73 4.19 -19.18 7.73
C LEU A 73 3.08 -20.09 7.20
N ALA A 74 3.25 -20.63 5.99
CA ALA A 74 2.34 -21.62 5.42
C ALA A 74 2.24 -22.89 6.28
N LYS A 75 3.36 -23.32 6.88
CA LYS A 75 3.39 -24.43 7.86
C LYS A 75 2.51 -24.16 9.08
N TYR A 76 2.33 -22.90 9.43
CA TYR A 76 1.51 -22.44 10.56
C TYR A 76 0.09 -22.01 10.12
N GLY A 77 -0.31 -22.33 8.88
CA GLY A 77 -1.68 -22.12 8.40
C GLY A 77 -1.93 -20.79 7.69
N LEU A 78 -0.90 -19.99 7.39
CA LEU A 78 -1.11 -18.78 6.59
C LEU A 78 -1.59 -19.13 5.18
N GLN A 79 -2.77 -18.61 4.82
CA GLN A 79 -3.31 -18.65 3.47
C GLN A 79 -3.59 -17.22 2.99
N VAL A 80 -2.98 -16.83 1.88
CA VAL A 80 -3.26 -15.54 1.25
C VAL A 80 -4.38 -15.74 0.24
N VAL A 81 -5.52 -15.13 0.50
CA VAL A 81 -6.68 -15.17 -0.39
C VAL A 81 -6.66 -14.00 -1.37
N PRO A 82 -7.11 -14.19 -2.62
CA PRO A 82 -7.26 -13.09 -3.57
C PRO A 82 -8.19 -12.01 -3.02
N TYR A 83 -7.86 -10.76 -3.31
CA TYR A 83 -8.70 -9.62 -2.96
C TYR A 83 -9.99 -9.62 -3.78
N GLY A 84 -11.14 -9.66 -3.11
CA GLY A 84 -12.45 -9.83 -3.74
C GLY A 84 -13.05 -8.57 -4.38
N GLY A 85 -12.56 -7.39 -4.00
CA GLY A 85 -13.13 -6.11 -4.41
C GLY A 85 -13.47 -5.21 -3.21
N THR A 86 -14.11 -4.08 -3.50
CA THR A 86 -14.58 -3.11 -2.50
C THR A 86 -15.95 -2.57 -2.86
N VAL A 87 -16.56 -1.88 -1.89
CA VAL A 87 -17.71 -1.01 -2.15
C VAL A 87 -17.41 0.37 -1.57
N THR A 88 -17.74 1.40 -2.33
CA THR A 88 -17.81 2.77 -1.83
C THR A 88 -19.27 3.17 -1.75
N ILE A 89 -19.73 3.57 -0.56
CA ILE A 89 -21.12 3.91 -0.30
C ILE A 89 -21.20 5.42 -0.12
N SER A 90 -22.09 6.09 -0.87
CA SER A 90 -22.32 7.53 -0.71
C SER A 90 -23.33 7.83 0.41
N GLN A 91 -23.33 9.08 0.86
CA GLN A 91 -24.21 9.56 1.93
C GLN A 91 -25.71 9.47 1.58
N ASN A 92 -26.05 9.46 0.29
CA ASN A 92 -27.42 9.30 -0.20
C ASN A 92 -27.85 7.83 -0.38
N GLY A 93 -27.00 6.86 0.00
CA GLY A 93 -27.30 5.43 -0.08
C GLY A 93 -27.04 4.78 -1.45
N ASP A 94 -26.56 5.53 -2.44
CA ASP A 94 -26.00 4.93 -3.67
C ASP A 94 -24.63 4.29 -3.36
N TYR A 95 -24.14 3.47 -4.28
CA TYR A 95 -22.88 2.75 -4.10
C TYR A 95 -22.17 2.53 -5.42
N LEU A 96 -20.85 2.34 -5.36
CA LEU A 96 -20.02 1.87 -6.46
C LEU A 96 -19.28 0.61 -6.02
N GLY A 97 -19.56 -0.50 -6.69
CA GLY A 97 -18.82 -1.74 -6.51
C GLY A 97 -17.52 -1.77 -7.32
N SER A 98 -16.44 -2.27 -6.74
CA SER A 98 -15.20 -2.62 -7.43
C SER A 98 -15.07 -4.14 -7.49
N TYR A 99 -14.83 -4.67 -8.68
CA TYR A 99 -14.77 -6.10 -8.95
C TYR A 99 -13.44 -6.47 -9.60
N ILE A 100 -12.99 -7.70 -9.38
CA ILE A 100 -11.79 -8.24 -10.02
C ILE A 100 -11.95 -8.29 -11.55
N ASP A 101 -13.17 -8.64 -12.01
CA ASP A 101 -13.50 -8.70 -13.42
C ASP A 101 -13.63 -7.28 -14.00
N HIS A 102 -12.79 -6.98 -14.99
CA HIS A 102 -12.73 -5.66 -15.62
C HIS A 102 -14.03 -5.29 -16.34
N ASP A 103 -14.73 -6.26 -16.95
CA ASP A 103 -15.98 -5.99 -17.66
C ASP A 103 -17.12 -5.72 -16.66
N VAL A 104 -17.15 -6.43 -15.53
CA VAL A 104 -18.10 -6.16 -14.44
C VAL A 104 -17.83 -4.77 -13.85
N SER A 105 -16.58 -4.46 -13.52
CA SER A 105 -16.18 -3.15 -13.00
C SER A 105 -16.50 -2.01 -13.97
N ARG A 106 -16.25 -2.19 -15.27
CA ARG A 106 -16.58 -1.19 -16.28
C ARG A 106 -18.09 -1.00 -16.41
N ARG A 107 -18.89 -2.09 -16.37
CA ARG A 107 -20.36 -1.98 -16.40
C ARG A 107 -20.89 -1.25 -15.18
N GLU A 108 -20.35 -1.54 -14.00
CA GLU A 108 -20.74 -0.86 -12.77
C GLU A 108 -20.39 0.63 -12.82
N MET A 109 -19.21 0.98 -13.31
CA MET A 109 -18.84 2.38 -13.49
C MET A 109 -19.72 3.09 -14.53
N ALA A 110 -20.03 2.41 -15.64
CA ALA A 110 -20.89 2.93 -16.70
C ALA A 110 -22.34 3.17 -16.23
N ARG A 111 -22.81 2.44 -15.19
CA ARG A 111 -24.10 2.71 -14.53
C ARG A 111 -24.16 4.12 -13.94
N HIS A 112 -23.02 4.67 -13.53
CA HIS A 112 -22.92 6.05 -13.02
C HIS A 112 -22.46 7.06 -14.07
N SER A 113 -21.51 6.70 -14.93
CA SER A 113 -21.02 7.55 -16.02
C SER A 113 -20.29 6.73 -17.08
N HIS A 114 -20.84 6.71 -18.31
CA HIS A 114 -20.18 6.08 -19.46
C HIS A 114 -18.84 6.74 -19.80
N ARG A 115 -18.76 8.06 -19.69
CA ARG A 115 -17.54 8.84 -19.95
C ARG A 115 -16.44 8.46 -18.97
N ASP A 116 -16.77 8.34 -17.69
CA ASP A 116 -15.80 8.00 -16.65
C ASP A 116 -15.34 6.54 -16.78
N ALA A 117 -16.25 5.63 -17.16
CA ALA A 117 -15.91 4.25 -17.48
C ALA A 117 -14.91 4.12 -18.65
N ASP A 118 -14.98 5.03 -19.64
CA ASP A 118 -13.99 5.09 -20.73
C ASP A 118 -12.70 5.81 -20.29
N ALA A 119 -12.79 6.79 -19.40
CA ALA A 119 -11.65 7.51 -18.84
C ALA A 119 -10.79 6.63 -17.93
N ASP A 120 -11.38 5.65 -17.25
CA ASP A 120 -10.70 4.72 -16.34
C ASP A 120 -9.54 3.98 -17.03
N VAL A 121 -9.69 3.64 -18.32
CA VAL A 121 -8.61 3.02 -19.10
C VAL A 121 -7.39 3.94 -19.20
N ARG A 122 -7.60 5.25 -19.40
CA ARG A 122 -6.51 6.23 -19.45
C ARG A 122 -5.91 6.44 -18.06
N TYR A 123 -6.77 6.57 -17.05
CA TYR A 123 -6.36 6.69 -15.65
C TYR A 123 -5.43 5.55 -15.24
N TRP A 124 -5.83 4.29 -15.43
CA TRP A 124 -5.00 3.13 -15.07
C TRP A 124 -3.71 3.03 -15.87
N ARG A 125 -3.74 3.38 -17.17
CA ARG A 125 -2.52 3.43 -17.98
C ARG A 125 -1.49 4.39 -17.36
N ASP A 126 -1.94 5.56 -16.93
CA ASP A 126 -1.09 6.64 -16.42
C ASP A 126 -0.62 6.34 -14.99
N ILE A 127 -1.49 5.81 -14.13
CA ILE A 127 -1.12 5.27 -12.81
C ILE A 127 -0.06 4.15 -12.94
N MET A 128 -0.30 3.17 -13.82
CA MET A 128 0.63 2.04 -13.99
C MET A 128 1.99 2.47 -14.52
N ARG A 129 2.06 3.57 -15.29
CA ARG A 129 3.33 4.18 -15.71
C ARG A 129 4.12 4.68 -14.50
N GLN A 130 3.47 5.35 -13.56
CA GLN A 130 4.08 5.82 -12.32
C GLN A 130 4.50 4.65 -11.42
N CYS A 131 3.63 3.65 -11.24
CA CYS A 131 3.97 2.46 -10.45
C CYS A 131 5.23 1.74 -10.99
N ARG A 132 5.35 1.58 -12.31
CA ARG A 132 6.55 0.98 -12.92
C ARG A 132 7.81 1.79 -12.64
N PHE A 133 7.72 3.11 -12.61
CA PHE A 133 8.84 3.98 -12.30
C PHE A 133 9.25 3.87 -10.82
N ILE A 134 8.30 3.92 -9.89
CA ILE A 134 8.55 3.85 -8.44
C ILE A 134 9.13 2.49 -8.04
N ARG A 135 8.65 1.41 -8.66
CA ARG A 135 9.00 0.04 -8.29
C ARG A 135 10.51 -0.23 -8.23
N GLN A 136 11.32 0.44 -9.06
CA GLN A 136 12.78 0.26 -9.06
C GLN A 136 13.49 0.88 -7.85
N PHE A 137 12.81 1.74 -7.09
CA PHE A 137 13.35 2.46 -5.94
C PHE A 137 12.87 1.89 -4.59
N LEU A 138 11.74 1.17 -4.54
CA LEU A 138 11.10 0.70 -3.30
C LEU A 138 12.01 -0.13 -2.37
N LEU A 139 13.00 -0.83 -2.91
CA LEU A 139 13.94 -1.66 -2.12
C LEU A 139 15.32 -1.03 -1.96
N ARG A 140 15.51 0.19 -2.45
CA ARG A 140 16.77 0.91 -2.28
C ARG A 140 16.66 1.80 -1.06
N THR A 141 17.73 1.88 -0.29
CA THR A 141 17.84 2.92 0.75
C THR A 141 17.79 4.27 0.06
N ALA A 142 16.86 5.13 0.46
CA ALA A 142 16.82 6.51 -0.04
C ALA A 142 18.16 7.19 0.28
N PRO A 143 18.82 7.84 -0.70
CA PRO A 143 20.03 8.58 -0.42
C PRO A 143 19.70 9.78 0.45
N ASP A 144 20.58 10.09 1.39
CA ASP A 144 20.48 11.33 2.16
C ASP A 144 20.98 12.50 1.28
N PRO A 145 20.10 13.44 0.88
CA PRO A 145 20.49 14.56 0.01
C PRO A 145 21.45 15.55 0.69
N ALA A 146 21.56 15.53 2.03
CA ALA A 146 22.49 16.36 2.78
C ALA A 146 23.82 15.63 3.09
N SER A 147 23.95 14.37 2.69
CA SER A 147 25.15 13.56 2.93
C SER A 147 26.15 13.66 1.78
N PHE A 148 27.41 13.94 2.12
CA PHE A 148 28.53 13.93 1.18
C PHE A 148 29.17 12.54 1.02
N LYS A 149 28.51 11.46 1.50
CA LYS A 149 29.05 10.11 1.34
C LYS A 149 29.04 9.72 -0.14
N PRO A 150 30.11 9.08 -0.67
CA PRO A 150 30.18 8.67 -2.07
C PRO A 150 29.00 7.79 -2.51
N ARG A 151 28.49 6.93 -1.62
CA ARG A 151 27.30 6.11 -1.88
C ARG A 151 26.06 6.95 -2.17
N ASP A 152 25.80 7.96 -1.35
CA ASP A 152 24.60 8.80 -1.46
C ASP A 152 24.68 9.66 -2.73
N LEU A 153 25.86 10.21 -3.04
CA LEU A 153 26.10 10.95 -4.29
C LEU A 153 25.92 10.07 -5.54
N LEU A 154 26.42 8.83 -5.53
CA LEU A 154 26.25 7.88 -6.63
C LEU A 154 24.79 7.47 -6.81
N GLU A 155 24.05 7.28 -5.72
CA GLU A 155 22.61 7.00 -5.76
C GLU A 155 21.80 8.19 -6.28
N LEU A 156 22.10 9.41 -5.83
CA LEU A 156 21.49 10.62 -6.37
C LEU A 156 21.77 10.77 -7.87
N LEU A 157 23.00 10.50 -8.31
CA LEU A 157 23.35 10.48 -9.73
C LEU A 157 22.58 9.37 -10.49
N HIS A 158 22.38 8.20 -9.88
CA HIS A 158 21.61 7.12 -10.47
C HIS A 158 20.14 7.51 -10.64
N ILE A 159 19.53 8.08 -9.61
CA ILE A 159 18.15 8.61 -9.64
C ILE A 159 18.06 9.70 -10.71
N GLY A 160 18.98 10.66 -10.71
CA GLY A 160 19.04 11.74 -11.69
C GLY A 160 19.13 11.22 -13.12
N ARG A 161 20.04 10.28 -13.40
CA ARG A 161 20.16 9.65 -14.73
C ARG A 161 18.89 8.92 -15.16
N LYS A 162 18.25 8.20 -14.23
CA LYS A 162 16.97 7.53 -14.50
C LYS A 162 15.87 8.53 -14.79
N PHE A 163 15.87 9.65 -14.07
CA PHE A 163 14.92 10.74 -14.27
C PHE A 163 15.13 11.42 -15.62
N TRP A 164 16.36 11.81 -15.97
CA TRP A 164 16.71 12.40 -17.28
C TRP A 164 16.48 11.46 -18.47
N GLY A 165 16.54 10.14 -18.25
CA GLY A 165 16.24 9.15 -19.29
C GLY A 165 14.74 9.04 -19.60
N LEU A 166 13.87 9.60 -18.76
CA LEU A 166 12.47 9.78 -19.05
C LEU A 166 12.35 11.12 -19.76
N GLY A 167 12.00 11.12 -21.05
CA GLY A 167 11.87 12.36 -21.83
C GLY A 167 11.03 13.45 -21.12
N GLU A 168 11.22 14.71 -21.49
CA GLU A 168 10.68 15.89 -20.79
C GLU A 168 9.20 15.79 -20.39
N ASN A 169 8.34 15.33 -21.30
CA ASN A 169 6.91 15.14 -21.03
C ASN A 169 6.65 14.17 -19.86
N VAL A 170 7.45 13.10 -19.77
CA VAL A 170 7.32 12.09 -18.71
C VAL A 170 7.71 12.68 -17.35
N ILE A 171 8.78 13.47 -17.32
CA ILE A 171 9.25 14.16 -16.12
C ILE A 171 8.17 15.11 -15.60
N TYR A 172 7.56 15.87 -16.51
CA TYR A 172 6.47 16.78 -16.19
C TYR A 172 5.26 16.05 -15.58
N ASP A 173 4.77 15.01 -16.25
CA ASP A 173 3.65 14.17 -15.76
C ASP A 173 3.96 13.58 -14.38
N THR A 174 5.20 13.13 -14.19
CA THR A 174 5.67 12.51 -12.95
C THR A 174 5.74 13.52 -11.80
N MET A 175 6.28 14.72 -12.06
CA MET A 175 6.31 15.79 -11.05
C MET A 175 4.91 16.25 -10.66
N ARG A 176 4.00 16.38 -11.63
CA ARG A 176 2.58 16.67 -11.36
C ARG A 176 1.97 15.60 -10.47
N PHE A 177 2.15 14.33 -10.83
CA PHE A 177 1.58 13.21 -10.07
C PHE A 177 2.01 13.22 -8.59
N TYR A 178 3.27 13.57 -8.29
CA TYR A 178 3.76 13.58 -6.90
C TYR A 178 3.43 14.85 -6.10
N THR A 179 3.09 15.95 -6.77
CA THR A 179 2.93 17.27 -6.12
C THR A 179 1.49 17.78 -6.14
N MET A 180 0.66 17.25 -7.03
CA MET A 180 -0.75 17.62 -7.16
C MET A 180 -1.60 16.94 -6.08
N SER A 181 -2.70 17.59 -5.69
CA SER A 181 -3.68 16.94 -4.81
C SER A 181 -4.35 15.78 -5.54
N ILE A 182 -4.70 14.72 -4.80
CA ILE A 182 -5.43 13.58 -5.40
C ILE A 182 -6.77 14.02 -6.00
N SER A 183 -7.42 15.04 -5.44
CA SER A 183 -8.67 15.59 -5.98
C SER A 183 -8.46 16.19 -7.36
N ASP A 184 -7.49 17.10 -7.51
CA ASP A 184 -7.22 17.77 -8.78
C ASP A 184 -6.78 16.75 -9.84
N PHE A 185 -5.98 15.76 -9.45
CA PHE A 185 -5.56 14.70 -10.37
C PHE A 185 -6.74 13.88 -10.88
N LEU A 186 -7.71 13.55 -10.00
CA LEU A 186 -8.89 12.78 -10.40
C LEU A 186 -9.88 13.60 -11.24
N ASP A 187 -9.97 14.92 -11.03
CA ASP A 187 -10.81 15.82 -11.81
C ASP A 187 -10.40 15.88 -13.29
N GLU A 188 -9.16 15.53 -13.63
CA GLU A 188 -8.71 15.41 -15.03
C GLU A 188 -9.33 14.20 -15.76
N TYR A 189 -9.76 13.17 -15.02
CA TYR A 189 -10.27 11.92 -15.59
C TYR A 189 -11.77 11.76 -15.38
N PHE A 190 -12.28 12.09 -14.20
CA PHE A 190 -13.61 11.67 -13.74
C PHE A 190 -14.48 12.87 -13.37
N GLU A 191 -15.76 12.81 -13.75
CA GLU A 191 -16.74 13.84 -13.39
C GLU A 191 -17.62 13.41 -12.21
N ASN A 192 -17.93 12.12 -12.10
CA ASN A 192 -18.82 11.60 -11.09
C ASN A 192 -18.18 11.64 -9.68
N PRO A 193 -18.81 12.29 -8.68
CA PRO A 193 -18.26 12.39 -7.34
C PRO A 193 -18.04 11.06 -6.63
N LEU A 194 -18.90 10.06 -6.87
CA LEU A 194 -18.80 8.74 -6.23
C LEU A 194 -17.63 7.94 -6.81
N ILE A 195 -17.42 8.00 -8.13
CA ILE A 195 -16.25 7.41 -8.79
C ILE A 195 -14.97 8.07 -8.28
N LYS A 196 -14.93 9.41 -8.22
CA LYS A 196 -13.79 10.15 -7.64
C LYS A 196 -13.52 9.74 -6.20
N ALA A 197 -14.55 9.64 -5.36
CA ALA A 197 -14.40 9.24 -3.97
C ALA A 197 -13.81 7.83 -3.83
N ALA A 198 -14.25 6.88 -4.67
CA ALA A 198 -13.73 5.51 -4.68
C ALA A 198 -12.23 5.46 -5.02
N HIS A 199 -11.78 6.23 -6.01
CA HIS A 199 -10.36 6.30 -6.38
C HIS A 199 -9.53 7.13 -5.39
N ALA A 200 -10.10 8.18 -4.80
CA ALA A 200 -9.42 9.05 -3.85
C ALA A 200 -8.96 8.29 -2.59
N GLY A 201 -9.72 7.28 -2.16
CA GLY A 201 -9.35 6.44 -1.02
C GLY A 201 -7.93 5.89 -1.12
N SER A 202 -7.56 5.35 -2.29
CA SER A 202 -6.21 4.82 -2.54
C SER A 202 -5.13 5.90 -2.46
N GLY A 203 -5.41 7.15 -2.84
CA GLY A 203 -4.46 8.25 -2.77
C GLY A 203 -4.28 8.86 -1.37
N ILE A 204 -5.23 8.62 -0.46
CA ILE A 204 -5.17 9.12 0.93
C ILE A 204 -4.43 8.14 1.85
N ILE A 205 -4.62 6.83 1.62
CA ILE A 205 -4.06 5.77 2.48
C ILE A 205 -2.53 5.68 2.34
N GLY A 206 -1.97 6.08 1.19
CA GLY A 206 -0.55 6.00 0.87
C GLY A 206 -0.14 4.73 0.15
#